data_AF-A0A427UJR4-F1
#
_entry.id   AF-A0A427UJR4-F1
#
_cell.length_a   1.000
_cell.length_b   1.000
_cell.length_c   1.000
_cell.angle_alpha   90.00
_cell.angle_beta   90.00
_cell.angle_gamma   90.00
#
_symmetry.space_group_name_H-M   'P 1'
#
loop_
_entity.id
_entity.type
_entity.pdbx_description
1 polymer ?
#
loop_
_entity_poly.entity_id
_entity_poly.type
_entity_poly.pdbx_seq_one_letter_code
_entity_poly.pdbx_strand_id
1 'polypeptide(L)'
;MAKLTLNAAKAAVGTGAFAEKTITFRDSKGAEFQGEILVKRLSHDETISAVDAWDLEDRKTATIDQITKAIIFKAIYSSSDEPFFPTVQSTGEVSSEIVDVMYRVADEVNDFSGKEWIWKKKSSGANSSSTELVGEPLKKPKKRSARASLQSGERTEKKEDHSS
;
A
#
# COMPACT_ATOMS: atom_id res chain seq x y z
N MET A 1 4.17 -33.63 6.90
CA MET A 1 3.45 -32.42 7.37
C MET A 1 2.07 -32.84 7.82
N ALA A 2 1.46 -32.18 8.80
CA ALA A 2 0.05 -32.43 9.15
C ALA A 2 -0.88 -31.88 8.05
N LYS A 3 -2.08 -32.45 7.90
CA LYS A 3 -3.11 -31.90 6.99
C LYS A 3 -3.65 -30.60 7.57
N LEU A 4 -3.66 -29.53 6.77
CA LEU A 4 -4.24 -28.24 7.18
C LEU A 4 -5.75 -28.42 7.42
N THR A 5 -6.24 -27.89 8.55
CA THR A 5 -7.66 -27.83 8.92
C THR A 5 -8.07 -26.38 9.13
N LEU A 6 -9.39 -26.10 9.12
CA LEU A 6 -9.89 -24.74 9.36
C LEU A 6 -9.42 -24.18 10.71
N ASN A 7 -9.45 -24.97 11.77
CA ASN A 7 -9.01 -24.55 13.10
C ASN A 7 -7.50 -24.27 13.13
N ALA A 8 -6.69 -25.12 12.48
CA ALA A 8 -5.25 -24.88 12.36
C ALA A 8 -4.94 -23.62 11.53
N ALA A 9 -5.69 -23.36 10.46
CA ALA A 9 -5.55 -22.14 9.66
C ALA A 9 -5.92 -20.88 10.46
N LYS A 10 -7.09 -20.85 11.11
CA LYS A 10 -7.52 -19.72 11.96
C LYS A 10 -6.53 -19.42 13.08
N ALA A 11 -6.00 -20.46 13.74
CA ALA A 11 -4.98 -20.31 14.77
C ALA A 11 -3.64 -19.78 14.20
N ALA A 12 -3.19 -20.29 13.04
CA ALA A 12 -1.93 -19.89 12.43
C ALA A 12 -1.91 -18.45 11.91
N VAL A 13 -3.06 -17.90 11.46
CA VAL A 13 -3.18 -16.49 11.06
C VAL A 13 -3.62 -15.57 12.21
N GLY A 14 -4.05 -16.14 13.34
CA GLY A 14 -4.52 -15.41 14.52
C GLY A 14 -5.88 -14.74 14.35
N THR A 15 -6.83 -15.32 13.60
CA THR A 15 -8.17 -14.73 13.39
C THR A 15 -8.87 -14.48 14.73
N GLY A 16 -9.27 -13.23 14.98
CA GLY A 16 -9.90 -12.77 16.21
C GLY A 16 -8.93 -12.33 17.31
N ALA A 17 -7.62 -12.53 17.15
CA ALA A 17 -6.62 -12.02 18.08
C ALA A 17 -6.31 -10.54 17.81
N PHE A 18 -5.82 -9.84 18.84
CA PHE A 18 -5.39 -8.45 18.74
C PHE A 18 -3.87 -8.35 18.54
N ALA A 19 -3.44 -7.31 17.85
CA ALA A 19 -2.07 -6.86 17.75
C ALA A 19 -1.98 -5.42 18.26
N GLU A 20 -1.10 -5.18 19.23
CA GLU A 20 -0.83 -3.85 19.77
C GLU A 20 -0.07 -2.99 18.74
N LYS A 21 -0.46 -1.72 18.64
CA LYS A 21 0.11 -0.75 17.69
C LYS A 21 0.18 0.63 18.32
N THR A 22 1.36 1.25 18.30
CA THR A 22 1.50 2.69 18.50
C THR A 22 1.11 3.41 17.20
N ILE A 23 0.26 4.42 17.30
CA ILE A 23 -0.05 5.37 16.22
C ILE A 23 0.52 6.75 16.55
N THR A 24 0.96 7.46 15.52
CA THR A 24 1.54 8.81 15.63
C THR A 24 0.70 9.78 14.80
N PHE A 25 0.33 10.92 15.38
CA PHE A 25 -0.41 12.01 14.72
C PHE A 25 -0.13 13.35 15.40
N ARG A 26 -0.60 14.46 14.83
CA ARG A 26 -0.38 15.81 15.39
C ARG A 26 -1.44 16.21 16.42
N ASP A 27 -1.00 16.82 17.52
CA ASP A 27 -1.86 17.39 18.56
C ASP A 27 -2.49 18.73 18.12
N SER A 28 -3.31 19.33 19.01
CA SER A 28 -3.97 20.63 18.76
C SER A 28 -3.02 21.83 18.66
N LYS A 29 -1.71 21.64 18.88
CA LYS A 29 -0.64 22.64 18.71
C LYS A 29 0.26 22.31 17.52
N GLY A 30 0.01 21.20 16.82
CA GLY A 30 0.84 20.70 15.72
C GLY A 30 2.09 19.93 16.16
N ALA A 31 2.23 19.61 17.46
CA ALA A 31 3.31 18.78 17.98
C ALA A 31 3.02 17.29 17.74
N GLU A 32 4.07 16.46 17.77
CA GLU A 32 3.90 15.00 17.66
C GLU A 32 3.24 14.43 18.92
N PHE A 33 2.18 13.66 18.72
CA PHE A 33 1.50 12.86 19.74
C PHE A 33 1.55 11.38 19.35
N GLN A 34 1.69 10.51 20.34
CA GLN A 34 1.69 9.06 20.17
C GLN A 34 0.67 8.42 21.12
N GLY A 35 -0.03 7.39 20.65
CA GLY A 35 -0.98 6.63 21.45
C GLY A 35 -1.00 5.15 21.06
N GLU A 36 -1.28 4.28 22.01
CA GLU A 36 -1.39 2.84 21.80
C GLU A 36 -2.84 2.44 21.52
N ILE A 37 -3.04 1.52 20.59
CA ILE A 37 -4.33 0.93 20.22
C ILE A 37 -4.18 -0.58 19.96
N LEU A 38 -5.29 -1.30 20.09
CA LEU A 38 -5.36 -2.71 19.69
C LEU A 38 -5.99 -2.83 18.30
N VAL A 39 -5.32 -3.57 17.41
CA VAL A 39 -5.80 -3.87 16.06
C VAL A 39 -6.22 -5.33 15.99
N LYS A 40 -7.51 -5.58 15.78
CA LYS A 40 -8.07 -6.91 15.62
C LYS A 40 -7.71 -7.51 14.26
N ARG A 41 -7.29 -8.78 14.27
CA ARG A 41 -7.13 -9.62 13.08
C ARG A 41 -8.49 -10.13 12.62
N LEU A 42 -9.10 -9.44 11.67
CA LEU A 42 -10.40 -9.79 11.11
C LEU A 42 -10.32 -11.08 10.29
N SER A 43 -11.44 -11.80 10.23
CA SER A 43 -11.70 -12.75 9.15
C SER A 43 -12.02 -12.00 7.84
N HIS A 44 -11.96 -12.72 6.72
CA HIS A 44 -12.41 -12.19 5.44
C HIS A 44 -13.89 -11.76 5.50
N ASP A 45 -14.74 -12.59 6.12
CA ASP A 45 -16.16 -12.31 6.26
C ASP A 45 -16.39 -11.03 7.09
N GLU A 46 -15.72 -10.86 8.24
CA GLU A 46 -15.78 -9.62 9.04
C GLU A 46 -15.28 -8.38 8.31
N THR A 47 -14.35 -8.55 7.34
CA THR A 47 -13.84 -7.45 6.51
C THR A 47 -14.89 -7.03 5.47
N ILE A 48 -15.52 -8.00 4.80
CA ILE A 48 -16.54 -7.75 3.77
C ILE A 48 -17.87 -7.29 4.40
N SER A 49 -18.24 -7.81 5.57
CA SER A 49 -19.43 -7.42 6.34
C SER A 49 -19.18 -6.20 7.23
N ALA A 50 -18.02 -5.55 7.15
CA ALA A 50 -17.76 -4.34 7.93
C ALA A 50 -18.75 -3.23 7.56
N VAL A 51 -18.98 -3.07 6.25
CA VAL A 51 -19.83 -2.03 5.65
C VAL A 51 -21.30 -2.13 6.09
N ASP A 52 -21.75 -3.31 6.52
CA ASP A 52 -23.10 -3.55 7.01
C ASP A 52 -23.42 -2.72 8.28
N ALA A 53 -22.39 -2.19 8.96
CA ALA A 53 -22.54 -1.21 10.04
C ALA A 53 -23.20 0.13 9.61
N TRP A 54 -23.32 0.39 8.30
CA TRP A 54 -24.00 1.58 7.75
C TRP A 54 -25.47 1.36 7.38
N ASP A 55 -25.99 0.12 7.47
CA ASP A 55 -27.38 -0.26 7.16
C ASP A 55 -27.87 0.24 5.78
N LEU A 56 -27.06 0.01 4.73
CA LEU A 56 -27.32 0.46 3.37
C LEU A 56 -28.20 -0.53 2.59
N GLU A 57 -29.26 -0.03 1.92
CA GLU A 57 -30.20 -0.83 1.11
C GLU A 57 -29.49 -1.72 0.06
N ASP A 58 -28.43 -1.21 -0.56
CA ASP A 58 -27.46 -2.01 -1.31
C ASP A 58 -26.04 -1.60 -0.94
N ARG A 59 -25.30 -2.50 -0.29
CA ARG A 59 -23.88 -2.34 0.06
C ARG A 59 -22.97 -1.92 -1.11
N LYS A 60 -23.38 -2.15 -2.37
CA LYS A 60 -22.63 -1.68 -3.56
C LYS A 60 -22.64 -0.15 -3.74
N THR A 61 -23.54 0.55 -3.05
CA THR A 61 -23.61 2.03 -3.04
C THR A 61 -22.64 2.66 -2.03
N ALA A 62 -21.98 1.86 -1.19
CA ALA A 62 -21.03 2.34 -0.20
C ALA A 62 -19.85 3.08 -0.83
N THR A 63 -19.61 4.29 -0.36
CA THR A 63 -18.43 5.07 -0.73
C THR A 63 -17.15 4.48 -0.14
N ILE A 64 -16.00 4.82 -0.72
CA ILE A 64 -14.68 4.43 -0.18
C ILE A 64 -14.52 4.94 1.26
N ASP A 65 -15.00 6.14 1.57
CA ASP A 65 -15.02 6.71 2.93
C ASP A 65 -15.82 5.83 3.91
N GLN A 66 -17.04 5.42 3.55
CA GLN A 66 -17.85 4.52 4.37
C GLN A 66 -17.17 3.15 4.57
N ILE A 67 -16.54 2.59 3.54
CA ILE A 67 -15.82 1.31 3.62
C ILE A 67 -14.59 1.45 4.55
N THR A 68 -13.77 2.48 4.39
CA THR A 68 -12.62 2.77 5.25
C THR A 68 -13.05 2.94 6.71
N LYS A 69 -14.08 3.75 6.97
CA LYS A 69 -14.64 3.98 8.31
C LYS A 69 -15.20 2.71 8.94
N ALA A 70 -15.92 1.91 8.15
CA ALA A 70 -16.44 0.63 8.60
C ALA A 70 -15.33 -0.36 8.98
N ILE A 71 -14.26 -0.44 8.19
CA ILE A 71 -13.08 -1.27 8.49
C ILE A 71 -12.41 -0.81 9.79
N ILE A 72 -12.20 0.51 9.96
CA ILE A 72 -11.65 1.08 11.20
C ILE A 72 -12.53 0.71 12.41
N PHE A 73 -13.84 0.94 12.31
CA PHE A 73 -14.82 0.61 13.37
C PHE A 73 -14.86 -0.88 13.74
N LYS A 74 -14.59 -1.79 12.80
CA LYS A 74 -14.47 -3.24 13.09
C LYS A 74 -13.10 -3.69 13.57
N ALA A 75 -12.03 -2.95 13.24
CA ALA A 75 -10.65 -3.37 13.48
C ALA A 75 -9.97 -2.70 14.69
N ILE A 76 -10.36 -1.47 15.07
CA ILE A 76 -9.61 -0.63 16.02
C ILE A 76 -10.31 -0.56 17.39
N TYR A 77 -9.54 -0.86 18.43
CA TYR A 77 -10.00 -1.08 19.80
C TYR A 77 -9.12 -0.34 20.83
N SER A 78 -9.73 0.11 21.92
CA SER A 78 -9.06 0.67 23.11
C SER A 78 -8.59 -0.44 24.06
N SER A 79 -9.38 -1.49 24.20
CA SER A 79 -9.07 -2.72 24.95
C SER A 79 -9.58 -3.94 24.19
N SER A 80 -9.28 -5.16 24.65
CA SER A 80 -9.74 -6.40 23.99
C SER A 80 -11.28 -6.55 23.89
N ASP A 81 -12.02 -5.75 24.67
CA ASP A 81 -13.46 -5.74 24.84
C ASP A 81 -14.12 -4.39 24.48
N GLU A 82 -13.35 -3.30 24.37
CA GLU A 82 -13.82 -1.95 24.05
C GLU A 82 -13.38 -1.49 22.64
N PRO A 83 -14.28 -1.36 21.66
CA PRO A 83 -14.01 -0.71 20.38
C PRO A 83 -13.61 0.76 20.58
N PHE A 84 -12.63 1.26 19.80
CA PHE A 84 -12.15 2.63 19.95
C PHE A 84 -13.23 3.67 19.58
N PHE A 85 -14.11 3.31 18.65
CA PHE A 85 -15.22 4.13 18.20
C PHE A 85 -16.55 3.49 18.64
N PRO A 86 -17.39 4.17 19.44
CA PRO A 86 -18.67 3.61 19.89
C PRO A 86 -19.68 3.39 18.75
N THR A 87 -19.53 4.11 17.63
CA THR A 87 -20.36 3.96 16.43
C THR A 87 -19.53 4.11 15.16
N VAL A 88 -20.00 3.58 14.02
CA VAL A 88 -19.31 3.78 12.73
C VAL A 88 -19.30 5.26 12.32
N GLN A 89 -20.29 6.05 12.75
CA GLN A 89 -20.36 7.49 12.53
C GLN A 89 -19.26 8.24 13.28
N SER A 90 -18.95 7.84 14.52
CA SER A 90 -17.94 8.51 15.37
C SER A 90 -16.50 8.43 14.81
N THR A 91 -16.23 7.54 13.86
CA THR A 91 -14.98 7.55 13.07
C THR A 91 -14.77 8.85 12.27
N GLY A 92 -15.82 9.64 12.05
CA GLY A 92 -15.78 10.95 11.41
C GLY A 92 -15.57 12.13 12.36
N GLU A 93 -15.49 11.89 13.69
CA GLU A 93 -15.27 12.95 14.70
C GLU A 93 -13.78 13.26 14.89
N VAL A 94 -12.90 12.34 14.46
CA VAL A 94 -11.44 12.51 14.46
C VAL A 94 -10.94 13.10 13.13
N SER A 95 -9.70 13.63 13.13
CA SER A 95 -9.10 14.19 11.92
C SER A 95 -8.82 13.11 10.86
N SER A 96 -8.83 13.50 9.57
CA SER A 96 -8.50 12.59 8.46
C SER A 96 -7.10 11.97 8.55
N GLU A 97 -6.18 12.61 9.27
CA GLU A 97 -4.86 12.08 9.62
C GLU A 97 -4.96 10.85 10.53
N ILE A 98 -5.79 10.92 11.58
CA ILE A 98 -6.06 9.79 12.47
C ILE A 98 -6.76 8.65 11.71
N VAL A 99 -7.73 8.98 10.85
CA VAL A 99 -8.43 7.99 9.99
C VAL A 99 -7.45 7.25 9.07
N ASP A 100 -6.58 7.97 8.37
CA ASP A 100 -5.56 7.39 7.46
C ASP A 100 -4.54 6.53 8.23
N VAL A 101 -4.01 7.01 9.35
CA VAL A 101 -3.07 6.26 10.20
C VAL A 101 -3.72 4.99 10.77
N MET A 102 -4.96 5.07 11.28
CA MET A 102 -5.71 3.91 11.78
C MET A 102 -6.02 2.88 10.69
N TYR A 103 -6.39 3.33 9.49
CA TYR A 103 -6.60 2.42 8.35
C TYR A 103 -5.30 1.71 7.95
N ARG A 104 -4.16 2.41 7.94
CA ARG A 104 -2.86 1.82 7.60
C ARG A 104 -2.43 0.75 8.59
N VAL A 105 -2.52 1.00 9.90
CA VAL A 105 -2.15 -0.02 10.89
C VAL A 105 -3.14 -1.20 10.93
N ALA A 106 -4.40 -0.99 10.49
CA ALA A 106 -5.32 -2.08 10.20
C ALA A 106 -4.85 -2.94 9.01
N ASP A 107 -4.45 -2.33 7.88
CA ASP A 107 -3.91 -3.03 6.70
C ASP A 107 -2.57 -3.71 7.00
N GLU A 108 -1.69 -3.14 7.83
CA GLU A 108 -0.44 -3.79 8.27
C GLU A 108 -0.66 -5.11 9.05
N VAL A 109 -1.78 -5.23 9.76
CA VAL A 109 -2.12 -6.39 10.60
C VAL A 109 -2.95 -7.43 9.84
N ASN A 110 -3.79 -6.98 8.89
CA ASN A 110 -4.74 -7.81 8.15
C ASN A 110 -4.32 -8.13 6.71
N ASP A 111 -3.41 -7.35 6.11
CA ASP A 111 -3.00 -7.39 4.69
C ASP A 111 -4.22 -7.49 3.75
N PHE A 112 -5.16 -6.54 3.87
CA PHE A 112 -6.45 -6.55 3.14
C PHE A 112 -6.26 -6.61 1.62
N SER A 113 -5.09 -6.15 1.14
CA SER A 113 -4.72 -6.17 -0.28
C SER A 113 -3.70 -7.26 -0.67
N GLY A 114 -3.28 -8.11 0.27
CA GLY A 114 -2.32 -9.22 0.05
C GLY A 114 -0.91 -8.78 -0.37
N LYS A 115 -0.60 -7.48 -0.28
CA LYS A 115 0.62 -6.87 -0.79
C LYS A 115 1.81 -7.13 0.10
N GLU A 116 1.63 -7.13 1.42
CA GLU A 116 2.74 -7.31 2.36
C GLU A 116 3.35 -8.70 2.23
N TRP A 117 2.52 -9.74 2.09
CA TRP A 117 2.98 -11.09 1.81
C TRP A 117 3.70 -11.22 0.46
N ILE A 118 3.22 -10.53 -0.57
CA ILE A 118 3.84 -10.51 -1.91
C ILE A 118 5.17 -9.75 -1.91
N TRP A 119 5.27 -8.62 -1.19
CA TRP A 119 6.50 -7.85 -1.05
C TRP A 119 7.57 -8.64 -0.31
N LYS A 120 7.24 -9.16 0.88
CA LYS A 120 8.18 -9.87 1.76
C LYS A 120 8.83 -11.07 1.05
N LYS A 121 8.07 -11.79 0.22
CA LYS A 121 8.58 -12.86 -0.66
C LYS A 121 9.54 -12.37 -1.75
N LYS A 122 9.32 -11.20 -2.33
CA LYS A 122 10.21 -10.61 -3.34
C LYS A 122 11.53 -10.16 -2.71
N SER A 123 11.49 -9.51 -1.54
CA SER A 123 12.70 -9.12 -0.81
C SER A 123 13.56 -10.32 -0.37
N SER A 124 12.95 -11.45 0.02
CA SER A 124 13.71 -12.67 0.36
C SER A 124 14.45 -13.32 -0.83
N GLY A 125 14.11 -12.97 -2.08
CA GLY A 125 14.83 -13.44 -3.26
C GLY A 125 16.01 -12.55 -3.67
N ALA A 126 16.23 -11.41 -3.02
CA ALA A 126 17.07 -10.33 -3.52
C ALA A 126 18.43 -10.15 -2.80
N ASN A 127 18.81 -11.03 -1.87
CA ASN A 127 20.05 -10.90 -1.11
C ASN A 127 20.85 -12.21 -0.99
N SER A 128 21.41 -12.67 -2.11
CA SER A 128 22.56 -13.60 -2.17
C SER A 128 23.18 -13.60 -3.57
N SER A 129 23.82 -12.49 -3.95
CA SER A 129 24.83 -12.49 -5.01
C SER A 129 26.12 -11.98 -4.41
N SER A 130 27.15 -12.83 -4.40
CA SER A 130 28.43 -12.54 -3.76
C SER A 130 29.21 -11.42 -4.47
N THR A 131 30.17 -10.87 -3.73
CA THR A 131 31.10 -9.83 -4.17
C THR A 131 31.91 -10.22 -5.40
N GLU A 132 31.75 -9.49 -6.51
CA GLU A 132 32.82 -9.31 -7.51
C GLU A 132 33.18 -7.82 -7.61
N LEU A 133 34.22 -7.44 -6.86
CA LEU A 133 34.89 -6.14 -7.00
C LEU A 133 35.86 -6.19 -8.18
N VAL A 134 35.41 -5.83 -9.39
CA VAL A 134 36.28 -5.74 -10.57
C VAL A 134 36.05 -4.48 -11.39
N GLY A 135 37.06 -3.60 -11.41
CA GLY A 135 37.39 -2.76 -12.57
C GLY A 135 36.76 -1.37 -12.67
N GLU A 136 37.59 -0.37 -12.95
CA GLU A 136 37.18 0.96 -13.39
C GLU A 136 36.52 0.94 -14.80
N PRO A 137 35.72 1.96 -15.16
CA PRO A 137 35.14 2.07 -16.50
C PRO A 137 36.18 2.12 -17.62
N LEU A 138 36.16 1.13 -18.51
CA LEU A 138 37.14 1.01 -19.60
C LEU A 138 37.00 2.17 -20.61
N LYS A 139 38.13 2.79 -20.96
CA LYS A 139 38.17 4.08 -21.68
C LYS A 139 37.83 3.91 -23.18
N LYS A 140 36.95 4.78 -23.70
CA LYS A 140 36.57 4.84 -25.13
C LYS A 140 37.79 4.97 -26.05
N PRO A 141 37.97 4.12 -27.08
CA PRO A 141 39.01 4.30 -28.08
C PRO A 141 38.74 5.53 -28.97
N LYS A 142 39.74 6.40 -29.12
CA LYS A 142 39.77 7.39 -30.22
C LYS A 142 40.54 6.81 -31.40
N LYS A 143 39.96 6.85 -32.60
CA LYS A 143 40.72 6.83 -33.87
C LYS A 143 40.13 7.88 -34.82
N ARG A 144 40.98 8.50 -35.64
CA ARG A 144 40.71 9.73 -36.40
C ARG A 144 41.40 9.67 -37.76
N SER A 145 40.75 10.26 -38.76
CA SER A 145 41.30 10.65 -40.08
C SER A 145 41.63 9.55 -41.10
N ALA A 146 40.84 9.52 -42.16
CA ALA A 146 41.33 9.62 -43.54
C ALA A 146 40.48 10.69 -44.27
N ARG A 147 41.01 11.34 -45.32
CA ARG A 147 40.37 12.48 -46.00
C ARG A 147 40.55 12.43 -47.52
N ALA A 148 39.45 12.38 -48.23
CA ALA A 148 39.24 12.87 -49.60
C ALA A 148 37.72 13.11 -49.76
N SER A 149 37.12 14.12 -50.40
CA SER A 149 37.48 15.28 -51.26
C SER A 149 36.55 15.24 -52.48
N LEU A 150 36.27 16.40 -53.10
CA LEU A 150 35.29 16.62 -54.22
C LEU A 150 33.82 16.63 -53.71
N GLN A 151 33.02 17.71 -53.86
CA GLN A 151 32.40 18.35 -55.06
C GLN A 151 31.22 17.51 -55.64
N SER A 152 30.09 18.06 -56.12
CA SER A 152 29.48 19.43 -56.09
C SER A 152 28.05 19.40 -56.69
N GLY A 153 27.22 20.45 -56.50
CA GLY A 153 25.84 20.60 -57.04
C GLY A 153 24.78 20.58 -55.92
N GLU A 154 23.93 21.60 -55.74
CA GLU A 154 22.67 21.94 -56.46
C GLU A 154 21.49 20.99 -56.16
N ARG A 155 20.19 21.36 -56.11
CA ARG A 155 19.38 22.61 -55.96
C ARG A 155 17.95 22.25 -56.46
N THR A 156 16.80 22.56 -55.84
CA THR A 156 16.52 23.03 -54.45
C THR A 156 15.58 22.09 -53.66
N GLU A 157 14.23 22.00 -53.75
CA GLU A 157 13.16 22.89 -54.26
C GLU A 157 11.76 22.53 -53.64
N LYS A 158 10.78 23.43 -53.84
CA LYS A 158 9.34 23.47 -53.46
C LYS A 158 8.43 22.35 -54.00
N LYS A 159 7.11 22.24 -53.65
CA LYS A 159 6.22 22.61 -52.49
C LYS A 159 4.80 22.07 -52.86
N GLU A 160 3.73 22.69 -52.35
CA GLU A 160 2.28 22.45 -52.58
C GLU A 160 1.77 21.18 -51.86
N ASP A 161 0.81 21.21 -50.91
CA ASP A 161 -0.31 22.12 -50.61
C ASP A 161 -1.33 22.27 -51.76
N HIS A 162 -2.42 21.47 -51.77
CA HIS A 162 -3.71 21.96 -51.28
C HIS A 162 -4.85 20.92 -51.29
N SER A 163 -5.91 21.30 -50.57
CA SER A 163 -7.20 20.68 -50.28
C SER A 163 -7.94 19.91 -51.38
N SER A 164 -8.67 18.88 -50.95
CA SER A 164 -10.11 18.72 -51.21
C SER A 164 -10.76 18.02 -50.02
#